data_AF-A0A843EV44-F1
#
_entry.id   AF-A0A843EV44-F1
#
_cell.length_a   1.000
_cell.length_b   1.000
_cell.length_c   1.000
_cell.angle_alpha   90.00
_cell.angle_beta   90.00
_cell.angle_gamma   90.00
#
_symmetry.space_group_name_H-M   'P 1'
#
loop_
_entity.id
_entity.type
_entity.pdbx_description
1 polymer ?
#
loop_
_entity_poly.entity_id
_entity_poly.type
_entity_poly.pdbx_seq_one_letter_code
_entity_poly.pdbx_strand_id
1 'polypeptide(L)'
;MIRFGPAGIPLSCKGRTLKDGIEDIHNLSLTAIEVQMVRPNVMEIYPDEDIEGKTMSSLEDFLALEIIRDGEPIIDPEEPIEEEDVLICMASSIVENYGELISIGKMAKRLDVNVSMHTPNYIDLGSNSPLTEKCMNDIRHAGLMVNALQGDIVVTNLGLYNDNAMDRDEVDDNIF
;
A
#
# COMPACT_ATOMS: atom_id res chain seq x y z
N MET A 1 -15.35 19.57 -9.08
CA MET A 1 -14.41 19.58 -10.22
C MET A 1 -14.18 18.13 -10.64
N ILE A 2 -14.14 17.82 -11.93
CA ILE A 2 -13.87 16.47 -12.43
C ILE A 2 -12.34 16.31 -12.53
N ARG A 3 -11.79 15.21 -12.01
CA ARG A 3 -10.37 14.87 -12.11
C ARG A 3 -10.18 13.68 -13.05
N PHE A 4 -9.14 13.69 -13.86
CA PHE A 4 -8.84 12.60 -14.79
C PHE A 4 -7.33 12.44 -14.97
N GLY A 5 -6.94 11.20 -15.27
CA GLY A 5 -5.59 10.80 -15.61
C GLY A 5 -5.47 9.28 -15.70
N PRO A 6 -4.26 8.75 -15.91
CA PRO A 6 -4.05 7.35 -16.24
C PRO A 6 -3.96 6.45 -15.00
N ALA A 7 -4.17 5.16 -15.24
CA ALA A 7 -3.70 4.11 -14.36
C ALA A 7 -2.26 3.73 -14.70
N GLY A 8 -1.38 3.84 -13.72
CA GLY A 8 0.05 3.60 -13.82
C GLY A 8 0.87 4.82 -14.23
N ILE A 9 2.19 4.68 -14.07
CA ILE A 9 3.17 5.68 -14.48
C ILE A 9 3.19 5.72 -16.03
N PRO A 10 3.02 6.89 -16.67
CA PRO A 10 3.04 7.01 -18.13
C PRO A 10 4.33 6.43 -18.74
N LEU A 11 4.20 5.71 -19.86
CA LEU A 11 5.37 5.15 -20.56
C LEU A 11 6.31 6.21 -21.13
N SER A 12 5.81 7.45 -21.31
CA SER A 12 6.59 8.63 -21.67
C SER A 12 7.57 9.06 -20.58
N CYS A 13 7.30 8.68 -19.33
CA CYS A 13 8.11 9.05 -18.19
C CYS A 13 9.48 8.34 -18.22
N LYS A 14 10.56 9.12 -18.27
CA LYS A 14 11.92 8.60 -18.44
C LYS A 14 12.44 7.87 -17.21
N GLY A 15 12.24 8.44 -16.02
CA GLY A 15 12.76 7.88 -14.78
C GLY A 15 11.92 6.72 -14.24
N ARG A 16 10.65 6.60 -14.68
CA ARG A 16 9.73 5.50 -14.34
C ARG A 16 9.55 5.26 -12.84
N THR A 17 9.87 6.26 -12.02
CA THR A 17 9.56 6.28 -10.60
C THR A 17 8.16 6.86 -10.37
N LEU A 18 7.57 6.61 -9.20
CA LEU A 18 6.29 7.21 -8.85
C LEU A 18 6.38 8.75 -8.83
N LYS A 19 7.48 9.30 -8.32
CA LYS A 19 7.76 10.73 -8.30
C LYS A 19 7.71 11.32 -9.72
N ASP A 20 8.49 10.77 -10.64
CA ASP A 20 8.53 11.27 -12.02
C ASP A 20 7.17 11.11 -12.70
N GLY A 21 6.43 10.03 -12.39
CA GLY A 21 5.07 9.82 -12.86
C GLY A 21 4.14 10.97 -12.47
N ILE A 22 4.12 11.36 -11.19
CA ILE A 22 3.28 12.46 -10.70
C ILE A 22 3.68 13.80 -11.33
N GLU A 23 4.98 14.07 -11.51
CA GLU A 23 5.44 15.27 -12.23
C GLU A 23 4.96 15.27 -13.68
N ASP A 24 5.01 14.13 -14.38
CA ASP A 24 4.53 14.01 -15.77
C ASP A 24 3.01 14.24 -15.87
N ILE A 25 2.22 13.71 -14.93
CA ILE A 25 0.77 13.96 -14.86
C ILE A 25 0.47 15.46 -14.77
N HIS A 26 1.17 16.17 -13.88
CA HIS A 26 1.02 17.62 -13.78
C HIS A 26 1.40 18.33 -15.08
N ASN A 27 2.53 17.96 -15.69
CA ASN A 27 3.01 18.55 -16.94
C ASN A 27 2.06 18.31 -18.12
N LEU A 28 1.36 17.17 -18.13
CA LEU A 28 0.32 16.83 -19.09
C LEU A 28 -1.02 17.55 -18.82
N SER A 29 -1.08 18.43 -17.81
CA SER A 29 -2.31 19.11 -17.36
C SER A 29 -3.40 18.13 -16.92
N LEU A 30 -3.00 16.96 -16.43
CA LEU A 30 -3.87 15.97 -15.79
C LEU A 30 -3.87 16.19 -14.27
N THR A 31 -4.86 15.63 -13.58
CA THR A 31 -5.09 15.93 -12.16
C THR A 31 -5.33 14.69 -11.30
N ALA A 32 -5.13 13.49 -11.85
CA ALA A 32 -5.31 12.23 -11.14
C ALA A 32 -4.34 11.13 -11.61
N ILE A 33 -3.80 10.43 -10.62
CA ILE A 33 -2.98 9.22 -10.56
C ILE A 33 -3.68 7.95 -10.10
N GLU A 34 -3.76 6.83 -10.83
CA GLU A 34 -3.93 5.54 -10.14
C GLU A 34 -2.60 4.77 -10.10
N VAL A 35 -2.09 4.47 -8.91
CA VAL A 35 -0.84 3.73 -8.70
C VAL A 35 -1.16 2.26 -8.51
N GLN A 36 -0.49 1.38 -9.23
CA GLN A 36 -0.70 -0.06 -9.08
C GLN A 36 0.24 -0.66 -8.03
N MET A 37 -0.32 -1.40 -7.08
CA MET A 37 0.43 -2.23 -6.15
C MET A 37 0.88 -3.50 -6.88
N VAL A 38 2.18 -3.58 -7.19
CA VAL A 38 2.73 -4.66 -8.01
C VAL A 38 3.28 -5.77 -7.11
N ARG A 39 2.68 -6.96 -7.20
CA ARG A 39 3.17 -8.20 -6.56
C ARG A 39 3.57 -8.01 -5.09
N PRO A 40 2.64 -7.58 -4.22
CA PRO A 40 2.94 -7.41 -2.82
C PRO A 40 3.33 -8.77 -2.24
N ASN A 41 4.58 -8.81 -1.83
CA ASN A 41 5.12 -9.82 -0.96
C ASN A 41 5.70 -9.08 0.23
N VAL A 42 5.36 -9.54 1.42
CA VAL A 42 5.91 -9.00 2.65
C VAL A 42 6.97 -9.92 3.19
N MET A 43 7.91 -9.35 3.93
CA MET A 43 8.93 -10.06 4.67
C MET A 43 9.00 -9.49 6.08
N GLU A 44 9.29 -10.36 7.02
CA GLU A 44 9.55 -9.98 8.40
C GLU A 44 11.01 -9.55 8.54
N ILE A 45 11.22 -8.40 9.16
CA ILE A 45 12.54 -7.91 9.54
C ILE A 45 12.56 -7.71 11.05
N TYR A 46 13.56 -8.31 11.70
CA TYR A 46 13.80 -8.16 13.13
C TYR A 46 14.78 -7.01 13.34
N PRO A 47 14.47 -6.02 14.20
CA PRO A 47 15.34 -4.89 14.46
C PRO A 47 16.71 -5.31 14.96
N ASP A 48 17.75 -4.61 14.50
CA ASP A 48 19.09 -4.63 15.07
C ASP A 48 19.42 -3.26 15.69
N GLU A 49 20.65 -3.11 16.18
CA GLU A 49 21.13 -1.86 16.80
C GLU A 49 21.05 -0.65 15.84
N ASP A 50 21.00 -0.87 14.52
CA ASP A 50 20.87 0.19 13.53
C ASP A 50 19.40 0.59 13.28
N ILE A 51 18.44 -0.26 13.64
CA ILE A 51 16.99 -0.03 13.48
C ILE A 51 16.36 0.44 14.80
N GLU A 52 16.82 -0.05 15.94
CA GLU A 52 16.27 0.28 17.25
C GLU A 52 16.21 1.81 17.49
N GLY A 53 15.06 2.29 17.96
CA GLY A 53 14.80 3.70 18.25
C GLY A 53 14.52 4.57 17.02
N LYS A 54 14.68 4.05 15.80
CA LYS A 54 14.18 4.70 14.58
C LYS A 54 12.67 4.54 14.45
N THR A 55 12.07 5.33 13.57
CA THR A 55 10.65 5.20 13.18
C THR A 55 10.55 4.71 11.74
N MET A 56 9.41 4.14 11.34
CA MET A 56 9.19 3.67 9.96
C MET A 56 9.44 4.78 8.93
N SER A 57 9.03 6.02 9.22
CA SER A 57 9.28 7.21 8.39
C SER A 57 10.77 7.52 8.16
N SER A 58 11.64 7.11 9.09
CA SER A 58 13.08 7.41 9.08
C SER A 58 13.96 6.29 8.53
N LEU A 59 13.39 5.11 8.27
CA LEU A 59 14.12 4.00 7.65
C LEU A 59 14.40 4.32 6.18
N GLU A 60 15.62 4.02 5.72
CA GLU A 60 16.06 4.32 4.35
C GLU A 60 16.09 3.09 3.45
N ASP A 61 16.38 1.91 4.02
CA ASP A 61 16.74 0.70 3.26
C ASP A 61 15.54 -0.14 2.78
N PHE A 62 14.38 0.03 3.41
CA PHE A 62 13.19 -0.75 3.08
C PHE A 62 11.89 -0.03 3.45
N LEU A 63 10.81 -0.44 2.80
CA LEU A 63 9.46 0.02 3.11
C LEU A 63 8.84 -0.86 4.20
N ALA A 64 9.02 -0.45 5.46
CA ALA A 64 8.24 -0.97 6.58
C ALA A 64 6.82 -0.38 6.53
N LEU A 65 5.80 -1.23 6.57
CA LEU A 65 4.41 -0.80 6.60
C LEU A 65 3.83 -0.81 8.02
N GLU A 66 4.33 -1.73 8.86
CA GLU A 66 3.78 -2.00 10.18
C GLU A 66 4.85 -2.55 11.11
N ILE A 67 4.64 -2.34 12.40
CA ILE A 67 5.40 -2.92 13.50
C ILE A 67 4.47 -3.91 14.21
N ILE A 68 4.91 -5.13 14.43
CA ILE A 68 4.20 -6.10 15.27
C ILE A 68 4.86 -6.09 16.65
N ARG A 69 4.12 -5.65 17.66
CA ARG A 69 4.55 -5.61 19.07
C ARG A 69 3.54 -6.39 19.90
N ASP A 70 4.01 -7.39 20.66
CA ASP A 70 3.15 -8.27 21.45
C ASP A 70 2.00 -8.95 20.66
N GLY A 71 2.21 -9.18 19.37
CA GLY A 71 1.23 -9.77 18.46
C GLY A 71 0.20 -8.78 17.88
N GLU A 72 0.29 -7.50 18.22
CA GLU A 72 -0.61 -6.46 17.73
C GLU A 72 0.08 -5.56 16.69
N PRO A 73 -0.62 -5.16 15.61
CA PRO A 73 -0.06 -4.29 14.59
C PRO A 73 -0.12 -2.82 15.01
N ILE A 74 1.04 -2.15 15.01
CA ILE A 74 1.19 -0.70 15.13
C ILE A 74 1.46 -0.12 13.74
N ILE A 75 0.63 0.83 13.33
CA ILE A 75 0.65 1.45 11.99
C ILE A 75 1.05 2.93 12.01
N ASP A 76 1.35 3.49 13.18
CA ASP A 76 1.85 4.87 13.29
C ASP A 76 3.30 4.91 12.79
N PRO A 77 3.59 5.63 11.68
CA PRO A 77 4.93 5.65 11.11
C PRO A 77 5.95 6.44 11.93
N GLU A 78 5.51 7.16 12.95
CA GLU A 78 6.35 7.88 13.89
C GLU A 78 6.56 7.13 15.23
N GLU A 79 6.00 5.92 15.38
CA GLU A 79 6.27 5.08 16.54
C GLU A 79 7.75 4.65 16.55
N PRO A 80 8.47 4.81 17.68
CA PRO A 80 9.82 4.28 17.85
C PRO A 80 9.81 2.74 17.86
N ILE A 81 10.73 2.15 17.10
CA ILE A 81 10.91 0.70 16.99
C ILE A 81 11.71 0.20 18.20
N GLU A 82 11.24 -0.89 18.81
CA GLU A 82 11.86 -1.58 19.94
C GLU A 82 12.61 -2.84 19.48
N GLU A 83 13.58 -3.32 20.26
CA GLU A 83 14.42 -4.49 19.92
C GLU A 83 13.59 -5.77 19.69
N GLU A 84 12.51 -5.96 20.45
CA GLU A 84 11.64 -7.15 20.37
C GLU A 84 10.54 -7.06 19.29
N ASP A 85 10.47 -5.94 18.56
CA ASP A 85 9.47 -5.76 17.51
C ASP A 85 9.73 -6.66 16.29
N VAL A 86 8.71 -6.85 15.46
CA VAL A 86 8.85 -7.43 14.11
C VAL A 86 8.29 -6.45 13.09
N LEU A 87 9.11 -6.04 12.12
CA LEU A 87 8.68 -5.15 11.04
C LEU A 87 8.11 -5.96 9.88
N ILE A 88 6.94 -5.55 9.39
CA ILE A 88 6.35 -6.07 8.15
C ILE A 88 6.76 -5.16 7.00
N CYS A 89 7.67 -5.65 6.17
CA CYS A 89 8.30 -4.86 5.10
C CYS A 89 7.90 -5.36 3.72
N MET A 90 7.70 -4.45 2.76
CA MET A 90 7.46 -4.85 1.37
C MET A 90 8.76 -5.31 0.70
N ALA A 91 8.79 -6.54 0.21
CA ALA A 91 9.93 -7.08 -0.53
C ALA A 91 10.07 -6.46 -1.94
N SER A 92 8.97 -5.93 -2.49
CA SER A 92 8.97 -5.19 -3.76
C SER A 92 7.91 -4.11 -3.69
N SER A 93 8.30 -2.85 -3.92
CA SER A 93 7.42 -1.69 -3.88
C SER A 93 7.74 -0.71 -5.01
N ILE A 94 6.83 0.25 -5.20
CA ILE A 94 6.95 1.36 -6.15
C ILE A 94 7.85 2.49 -5.63
N VAL A 95 8.23 2.41 -4.36
CA VAL A 95 9.11 3.32 -3.61
C VAL A 95 10.07 2.49 -2.76
N GLU A 96 11.16 3.10 -2.29
CA GLU A 96 12.20 2.45 -1.51
C GLU A 96 11.84 2.34 -0.03
N ASN A 97 11.22 3.39 0.55
CA ASN A 97 10.91 3.46 1.98
C ASN A 97 9.66 4.30 2.29
N TYR A 98 9.24 4.30 3.56
CA TYR A 98 8.02 4.99 4.00
C TYR A 98 8.14 6.52 3.91
N GLY A 99 9.32 7.06 4.22
CA GLY A 99 9.62 8.50 4.09
C GLY A 99 9.42 8.99 2.65
N GLU A 100 9.76 8.16 1.66
CA GLU A 100 9.52 8.45 0.24
C GLU A 100 8.02 8.62 -0.05
N LEU A 101 7.13 7.72 0.44
CA LEU A 101 5.67 7.85 0.28
C LEU A 101 5.17 9.21 0.79
N ILE A 102 5.60 9.60 1.99
CA ILE A 102 5.22 10.89 2.60
C ILE A 102 5.68 12.06 1.73
N SER A 103 6.93 12.00 1.25
CA SER A 103 7.53 13.06 0.44
C SER A 103 6.81 13.22 -0.90
N ILE A 104 6.48 12.09 -1.55
CA ILE A 104 5.75 12.04 -2.81
C ILE A 104 4.31 12.53 -2.62
N GLY A 105 3.63 12.13 -1.55
CA GLY A 105 2.28 12.60 -1.26
C GLY A 105 2.21 14.11 -1.06
N LYS A 106 3.18 14.67 -0.31
CA LYS A 106 3.32 16.14 -0.18
C LYS A 106 3.56 16.81 -1.53
N MET A 107 4.35 16.19 -2.40
CA MET A 107 4.59 16.69 -3.76
C MET A 107 3.32 16.64 -4.63
N ALA A 108 2.61 15.52 -4.66
CA ALA A 108 1.38 15.34 -5.43
C ALA A 108 0.34 16.40 -5.08
N LYS A 109 0.14 16.63 -3.78
CA LYS A 109 -0.76 17.67 -3.28
C LYS A 109 -0.35 19.08 -3.70
N ARG A 110 0.94 19.41 -3.70
CA ARG A 110 1.45 20.70 -4.19
C ARG A 110 1.21 20.89 -5.70
N LEU A 111 1.24 19.80 -6.46
CA LEU A 111 0.99 19.80 -7.91
C LEU A 111 -0.49 19.65 -8.28
N ASP A 112 -1.38 19.60 -7.28
CA ASP A 112 -2.83 19.36 -7.43
C ASP A 112 -3.18 18.05 -8.15
N VAL A 113 -2.32 17.04 -7.98
CA VAL A 113 -2.49 15.69 -8.52
C VAL A 113 -3.07 14.79 -7.44
N ASN A 114 -4.27 14.24 -7.68
CA ASN A 114 -4.87 13.27 -6.78
C ASN A 114 -4.26 11.89 -6.97
N VAL A 115 -4.11 11.11 -5.90
CA VAL A 115 -3.55 9.76 -5.97
C VAL A 115 -4.59 8.75 -5.47
N SER A 116 -4.78 7.67 -6.22
CA SER A 116 -5.45 6.44 -5.79
C SER A 116 -4.49 5.26 -5.91
N MET A 117 -4.79 4.18 -5.23
CA MET A 117 -4.02 2.93 -5.31
C MET A 117 -4.92 1.78 -5.73
N HIS A 118 -4.46 0.99 -6.69
CA HIS A 118 -5.12 -0.24 -7.12
C HIS A 118 -4.38 -1.46 -6.55
N THR A 119 -5.10 -2.33 -5.86
CA THR A 119 -4.57 -3.59 -5.32
C THR A 119 -4.23 -4.58 -6.45
N PRO A 120 -3.56 -5.70 -6.18
CA PRO A 120 -3.23 -6.67 -7.22
C PRO A 120 -4.46 -7.26 -7.92
N ASN A 121 -4.29 -7.64 -9.18
CA ASN A 121 -5.40 -8.23 -9.95
C ASN A 121 -5.82 -9.63 -9.48
N TYR A 122 -5.02 -10.28 -8.64
CA TYR A 122 -5.28 -11.63 -8.13
C TYR A 122 -6.11 -11.65 -6.83
N ILE A 123 -6.56 -10.49 -6.34
CA ILE A 123 -7.37 -10.42 -5.12
C ILE A 123 -8.59 -11.33 -5.27
N ASP A 124 -8.77 -12.21 -4.28
CA ASP A 124 -9.91 -13.11 -4.17
C ASP A 124 -10.41 -13.20 -2.73
N LEU A 125 -11.41 -12.37 -2.41
CA LEU A 125 -12.02 -12.32 -1.09
C LEU A 125 -13.06 -13.44 -0.91
N GLY A 126 -13.60 -13.98 -2.01
CA GLY A 126 -14.64 -15.00 -2.00
C GLY A 126 -14.12 -16.44 -1.91
N SER A 127 -12.80 -16.65 -1.90
CA SER A 127 -12.21 -18.00 -1.89
C SER A 127 -12.35 -18.76 -0.56
N ASN A 128 -12.59 -18.04 0.54
CA ASN A 128 -12.56 -18.53 1.93
C ASN A 128 -11.37 -19.47 2.21
N SER A 129 -10.17 -19.04 1.79
CA SER A 129 -8.93 -19.81 1.90
C SER A 129 -7.84 -18.95 2.54
N PRO A 130 -6.65 -19.49 2.86
CA PRO A 130 -5.51 -18.68 3.33
C PRO A 130 -5.15 -17.52 2.38
N LEU A 131 -5.53 -17.62 1.09
CA LEU A 131 -5.40 -16.51 0.14
C LEU A 131 -6.28 -15.31 0.52
N THR A 132 -7.49 -15.54 1.05
CA THR A 132 -8.41 -14.48 1.46
C THR A 132 -7.77 -13.59 2.52
N GLU A 133 -7.14 -14.18 3.54
CA GLU A 133 -6.43 -13.43 4.59
C GLU A 133 -5.28 -12.62 4.00
N LYS A 134 -4.46 -13.22 3.12
CA LYS A 134 -3.41 -12.50 2.40
C LYS A 134 -3.98 -11.32 1.60
N CYS A 135 -5.10 -11.50 0.90
CA CYS A 135 -5.75 -10.46 0.11
C CYS A 135 -6.28 -9.31 0.98
N MET A 136 -6.84 -9.62 2.16
CA MET A 136 -7.27 -8.62 3.13
C MET A 136 -6.08 -7.79 3.62
N ASN A 137 -4.94 -8.44 3.90
CA ASN A 137 -3.71 -7.73 4.26
C ASN A 137 -3.17 -6.88 3.10
N ASP A 138 -3.19 -7.37 1.86
CA ASP A 138 -2.80 -6.59 0.68
C ASP A 138 -3.67 -5.32 0.52
N ILE A 139 -4.98 -5.41 0.78
CA ILE A 139 -5.90 -4.24 0.79
C ILE A 139 -5.54 -3.28 1.92
N ARG A 140 -5.26 -3.79 3.13
CA ARG A 140 -4.88 -2.95 4.28
C ARG A 140 -3.58 -2.21 4.04
N HIS A 141 -2.55 -2.91 3.56
CA HIS A 141 -1.28 -2.32 3.14
C HIS A 141 -1.46 -1.24 2.07
N ALA A 142 -2.30 -1.47 1.06
CA ALA A 142 -2.63 -0.44 0.08
C ALA A 142 -3.28 0.80 0.73
N GLY A 143 -4.12 0.58 1.74
CA GLY A 143 -4.70 1.64 2.58
C GLY A 143 -3.64 2.49 3.29
N LEU A 144 -2.65 1.84 3.93
CA LEU A 144 -1.54 2.52 4.60
C LEU A 144 -0.71 3.35 3.60
N MET A 145 -0.37 2.76 2.45
CA MET A 145 0.41 3.43 1.43
C MET A 145 -0.33 4.62 0.82
N VAL A 146 -1.62 4.48 0.49
CA VAL A 146 -2.40 5.59 -0.09
C VAL A 146 -2.60 6.72 0.91
N ASN A 147 -2.75 6.40 2.20
CA ASN A 147 -2.83 7.39 3.26
C ASN A 147 -1.51 8.19 3.38
N ALA A 148 -0.35 7.51 3.34
CA ALA A 148 0.95 8.18 3.34
C ALA A 148 1.16 9.08 2.10
N LEU A 149 0.64 8.64 0.94
CA LEU A 149 0.61 9.42 -0.30
C LEU A 149 -0.40 10.57 -0.29
N GLN A 150 -1.19 10.75 0.78
CA GLN A 150 -2.30 11.72 0.85
C GLN A 150 -3.32 11.53 -0.28
N GLY A 151 -3.54 10.29 -0.69
CA GLY A 151 -4.57 9.90 -1.63
C GLY A 151 -5.88 9.55 -0.94
N ASP A 152 -6.91 9.29 -1.74
CA ASP A 152 -8.29 9.21 -1.24
C ASP A 152 -8.95 7.84 -1.43
N ILE A 153 -8.41 6.98 -2.31
CA ILE A 153 -9.11 5.79 -2.78
C ILE A 153 -8.16 4.60 -2.90
N VAL A 154 -8.58 3.46 -2.33
CA VAL A 154 -8.09 2.13 -2.68
C VAL A 154 -9.12 1.46 -3.60
N VAL A 155 -8.67 1.01 -4.76
CA VAL A 155 -9.46 0.26 -5.74
C VAL A 155 -9.07 -1.22 -5.64
N THR A 156 -10.06 -2.10 -5.57
CA THR A 156 -9.83 -3.54 -5.50
C THR A 156 -10.89 -4.33 -6.26
N ASN A 157 -10.49 -5.51 -6.73
CA ASN A 157 -11.42 -6.53 -7.19
C ASN A 157 -11.95 -7.32 -5.98
N LEU A 158 -13.17 -7.86 -6.07
CA LEU A 158 -13.73 -8.71 -5.02
C LEU A 158 -13.26 -10.17 -5.12
N GLY A 159 -12.84 -10.60 -6.31
CA GLY A 159 -12.52 -11.99 -6.60
C GLY A 159 -13.40 -12.58 -7.67
N LEU A 160 -13.23 -13.88 -7.90
CA LEU A 160 -14.05 -14.64 -8.83
C LEU A 160 -15.36 -15.03 -8.14
N TYR A 161 -16.43 -15.06 -8.93
CA TYR A 161 -17.66 -15.68 -8.45
C TYR A 161 -17.42 -17.18 -8.28
N ASN A 162 -17.65 -17.69 -7.07
CA ASN A 162 -17.49 -19.10 -6.76
C ASN A 162 -18.84 -19.82 -6.96
N ASP A 163 -18.89 -20.80 -7.85
CA ASP A 163 -20.11 -21.58 -8.14
C ASP A 163 -20.55 -22.44 -6.94
N ASN A 164 -19.62 -22.74 -6.03
CA ASN A 164 -19.90 -23.34 -4.73
C ASN A 164 -20.22 -22.22 -3.73
N ALA A 165 -21.43 -21.66 -3.83
CA ALA A 165 -21.92 -20.73 -2.84
C ALA A 165 -21.81 -21.39 -1.46
N MET A 166 -21.12 -20.72 -0.53
CA MET A 166 -21.13 -21.08 0.88
C MET A 166 -22.58 -21.18 1.33
N ASP A 167 -22.88 -22.14 2.20
CA ASP A 167 -24.22 -22.17 2.77
C ASP A 167 -24.45 -20.94 3.65
N ARG A 168 -25.71 -20.65 3.93
CA ARG A 168 -26.07 -19.41 4.64
C ARG A 168 -25.52 -19.38 6.06
N ASP A 169 -25.39 -20.54 6.71
CA ASP A 169 -24.89 -20.62 8.07
C ASP A 169 -23.38 -20.31 8.08
N GLU A 170 -22.61 -20.84 7.12
CA GLU A 170 -21.20 -20.49 6.92
C GLU A 170 -20.99 -19.00 6.57
N VAL A 171 -21.92 -18.38 5.83
CA VAL A 171 -21.87 -16.93 5.56
C VAL A 171 -22.13 -16.13 6.83
N ASP A 172 -23.15 -16.52 7.60
CA ASP A 172 -23.51 -15.83 8.85
C ASP A 172 -22.37 -15.95 9.88
N ASP A 173 -21.68 -17.08 9.95
CA ASP A 173 -20.49 -17.30 10.81
C ASP A 173 -19.31 -16.37 10.46
N ASN A 174 -19.22 -15.86 9.22
CA ASN A 174 -18.16 -14.92 8.80
C ASN A 174 -18.50 -13.44 9.05
N ILE A 175 -19.74 -13.13 9.48
CA ILE A 175 -20.19 -11.74 9.73
C ILE A 175 -20.03 -11.36 11.22
N PHE A 176 -19.87 -12.33 12.12
CA PHE A 176 -19.83 -12.16 13.58
C PHE A 176 -18.51 -12.64 14.20
#